data_AF-A0A931HDU0-F1
#
_entry.id   AF-A0A931HDU0-F1
#
_cell.length_a   1.000
_cell.length_b   1.000
_cell.length_c   1.000
_cell.angle_alpha   90.00
_cell.angle_beta   90.00
_cell.angle_gamma   90.00
#
_symmetry.space_group_name_H-M   'P 1'
#
loop_
_entity.id
_entity.type
_entity.pdbx_description
1 polymer ?
#
loop_
_entity_poly.entity_id
_entity_poly.type
_entity_poly.pdbx_seq_one_letter_code
_entity_poly.pdbx_strand_id
1 'polypeptide(L)' 'MTNTKFRMLERLQRLDALLRIAQRRKQVDPAELFSLHLAKSTIRDGLSRLSAPMQPA' A
#
# COMPACT_ATOMS: atom_id res chain seq x y z
N MET A 1 -8.49 3.88 -17.33
CA MET A 1 -7.76 3.95 -16.05
C MET A 1 -6.30 4.23 -16.33
N THR A 2 -5.73 5.30 -15.76
CA THR A 2 -4.32 5.66 -15.95
C THR A 2 -3.41 4.52 -15.47
N ASN A 3 -2.47 4.09 -16.33
CA ASN A 3 -1.54 2.96 -16.10
C ASN A 3 -0.87 3.03 -14.70
N THR A 4 -0.60 4.24 -14.22
CA THR A 4 -0.09 4.54 -12.87
C THR A 4 -1.01 4.09 -11.73
N LYS A 5 -2.33 4.34 -11.83
CA LYS A 5 -3.30 3.94 -10.79
C LYS A 5 -3.39 2.42 -10.69
N PHE A 6 -3.35 1.73 -11.83
CA PHE A 6 -3.34 0.27 -11.87
C PHE A 6 -2.09 -0.31 -11.19
N ARG A 7 -0.90 0.19 -11.52
CA ARG A 7 0.36 -0.23 -10.89
C ARG A 7 0.39 0.01 -9.38
N MET A 8 -0.19 1.12 -8.90
CA MET A 8 -0.31 1.40 -7.47
C MET A 8 -1.25 0.42 -6.76
N LEU A 9 -2.38 0.08 -7.36
CA LEU A 9 -3.30 -0.94 -6.84
C LEU A 9 -2.67 -2.33 -6.80
N GLU A 10 -1.93 -2.71 -7.85
CA GLU A 10 -1.18 -3.96 -7.89
C GLU A 10 -0.13 -4.02 -6.76
N ARG A 11 0.59 -2.91 -6.54
CA ARG A 11 1.58 -2.82 -5.44
C ARG A 11 0.92 -2.94 -4.06
N LEU A 12 -0.29 -2.39 -3.87
CA LEU A 12 -1.06 -2.59 -2.64
C LEU A 12 -1.45 -4.06 -2.43
N GLN A 13 -1.95 -4.74 -3.47
CA GLN A 13 -2.31 -6.15 -3.39
C GLN A 13 -1.11 -7.02 -3.01
N ARG A 14 0.07 -6.73 -3.57
CA ARG A 14 1.33 -7.43 -3.21
C ARG A 14 1.72 -7.19 -1.75
N LEU A 15 1.62 -5.95 -1.25
CA LEU A 15 1.90 -5.64 0.15
C LEU A 15 0.93 -6.33 1.11
N ASP A 16 -0.35 -6.45 0.74
CA ASP A 16 -1.34 -7.18 1.53
C ASP A 16 -1.05 -8.69 1.59
N ALA A 17 -0.57 -9.26 0.49
CA ALA A 17 -0.11 -10.65 0.48
C ALA A 17 1.11 -10.84 1.41
N LEU A 18 2.08 -9.93 1.35
CA LEU A 18 3.27 -9.97 2.22
C LEU A 18 2.91 -9.81 3.70
N LEU A 19 1.98 -8.92 4.04
CA LEU A 19 1.46 -8.77 5.41
C LEU A 19 0.81 -10.06 5.90
N ARG A 20 -0.02 -10.70 5.08
CA ARG A 20 -0.65 -11.98 5.44
C ARG A 20 0.39 -13.09 5.64
N ILE A 21 1.43 -13.11 4.82
CA ILE A 21 2.53 -14.08 4.96
C ILE A 21 3.30 -13.80 6.24
N ALA A 22 3.68 -12.55 6.50
CA ALA A 22 4.41 -12.15 7.70
C ALA A 22 3.61 -12.47 8.98
N GLN A 23 2.31 -12.17 9.01
CA GLN A 23 1.41 -12.49 10.13
C GLN A 23 1.23 -14.00 10.37
N ARG A 24 1.42 -14.83 9.35
CA ARG A 24 1.35 -16.29 9.46
C ARG A 24 2.66 -16.92 9.94
N ARG A 25 3.76 -16.17 10.03
CA ARG A 25 5.03 -16.67 10.57
C ARG A 25 4.91 -16.80 12.09
N LYS A 26 5.51 -17.87 12.65
CA LYS A 26 5.54 -18.12 14.10
C LYS A 26 6.27 -17.02 14.88
N GLN A 27 7.27 -16.40 14.26
CA GLN A 27 7.92 -15.19 14.76
C GLN A 27 7.65 -14.08 13.76
N VAL A 28 6.92 -13.08 14.23
CA VAL A 28 6.62 -11.87 13.49
C VAL A 28 7.62 -10.82 13.94
N ASP A 29 8.39 -10.27 13.00
CA ASP A 29 9.23 -9.12 13.28
C ASP A 29 8.34 -7.86 13.26
N PRO A 30 8.18 -7.15 14.40
CA PRO A 30 7.38 -5.93 14.45
C PRO A 30 7.94 -4.82 13.53
N ALA A 31 9.25 -4.80 13.26
CA ALA A 31 9.85 -3.84 12.33
C ALA A 31 9.49 -4.16 10.87
N GLU A 32 9.42 -5.45 10.51
CA GLU A 32 8.94 -5.91 9.20
C GLU A 32 7.47 -5.50 9.00
N LEU A 33 6.61 -5.74 9.98
CA LEU A 33 5.21 -5.31 9.91
C LEU A 33 5.06 -3.80 9.80
N PHE A 34 5.80 -3.04 10.61
CA PHE A 34 5.77 -1.58 10.56
C PHE A 34 6.18 -1.06 9.18
N SER A 35 7.25 -1.62 8.60
CA SER A 35 7.74 -1.26 7.27
C SER A 35 6.70 -1.56 6.18
N LEU A 36 6.02 -2.70 6.28
CA LEU A 36 4.94 -3.07 5.36
C LEU A 36 3.71 -2.15 5.49
N HIS A 37 3.35 -1.79 6.72
CA HIS A 37 2.27 -0.84 6.99
C HIS A 37 2.59 0.57 6.48
N LEU A 38 3.82 1.04 6.69
CA LEU A 38 4.30 2.33 6.19
C LEU A 38 4.25 2.37 4.66
N ALA A 39 4.77 1.33 3.99
CA ALA A 39 4.72 1.22 2.54
C ALA A 39 3.27 1.25 2.00
N LYS A 40 2.34 0.60 2.71
CA LYS A 40 0.91 0.59 2.35
C LYS A 40 0.28 1.98 2.52
N SER A 41 0.64 2.71 3.57
CA SER A 41 0.16 4.08 3.80
C SER A 41 0.60 5.02 2.67
N THR A 42 1.89 5.01 2.32
CA THR A 42 2.44 5.86 1.25
C THR A 42 1.73 5.66 -0.09
N ILE A 43 1.39 4.41 -0.44
CA ILE A 43 0.68 4.13 -1.70
C ILE A 43 -0.78 4.56 -1.62
N ARG A 44 -1.44 4.38 -0.47
CA ARG A 44 -2.80 4.90 -0.25
C ARG A 44 -2.84 6.41 -0.38
N ASP A 45 -1.88 7.13 0.19
CA ASP A 45 -1.79 8.58 0.08
C ASP A 45 -1.59 9.02 -1.38
N GLY A 46 -0.73 8.31 -2.13
CA GLY A 46 -0.57 8.51 -3.56
C GLY A 46 -1.86 8.27 -4.35
N LEU A 47 -2.60 7.21 -4.03
CA LEU A 47 -3.89 6.91 -4.67
C LEU A 47 -4.97 7.92 -4.32
N SER A 48 -5.00 8.41 -3.08
CA SER A 48 -5.89 9.48 -2.64
C SER A 48 -5.63 10.76 -3.42
N ARG A 49 -4.37 11.14 -3.62
CA ARG A 49 -3.99 12.30 -4.46
C ARG A 49 -4.37 12.10 -5.94
N LEU A 50 -4.25 10.89 -6.47
CA LEU A 50 -4.66 10.57 -7.84
C LEU A 50 -6.17 10.42 -8.03
N SER A 51 -6.93 10.25 -6.94
CA SER A 51 -8.38 10.03 -6.97
C SER A 51 -9.17 11.24 -6.45
N ALA A 52 -8.50 12.19 -5.78
CA ALA A 52 -9.08 13.48 -5.47
C ALA A 52 -9.42 14.17 -6.80
N PRO A 53 -10.67 14.62 -7.00
CA PRO A 53 -10.93 15.58 -8.06
C PRO A 53 -10.00 16.76 -7.80
N MET A 54 -9.29 17.22 -8.84
CA MET A 54 -8.54 18.46 -8.79
C MET A 54 -9.50 19.57 -8.36
N GLN A 55 -9.57 19.88 -7.06
CA GLN A 55 -10.33 21.02 -6.58
C GLN A 55 -9.52 22.25 -6.97
N PRO A 56 -10.04 23.11 -7.86
CA PRO A 56 -9.39 24.38 -8.12
C PRO A 56 -9.52 25.21 -6.83
N ALA A 57 -8.39 25.76 -6.39
CA ALA A 57 -8.38 26.90 -5.47
C ALA A 57 -8.75 28.17 -6.25
#